data_AF-A0A0N1LEX1-F1
#
_entry.id   AF-A0A0N1LEX1-F1
#
_cell.length_a   1.000
_cell.length_b   1.000
_cell.length_c   1.000
_cell.angle_alpha   90.00
_cell.angle_beta   90.00
_cell.angle_gamma   90.00
#
_symmetry.space_group_name_H-M   'P 1'
#
loop_
_entity.id
_entity.type
_entity.pdbx_description
1 polymer ?
#
loop_
_entity_poly.entity_id
_entity_poly.type
_entity_poly.pdbx_seq_one_letter_code
_entity_poly.pdbx_strand_id
1 'polypeptide(L)' 'MTAEDSQARARFFVIGAVRLAGAITIALAVAITYGRISGVPREFGYGLLLFGILEMLIVPQILVKRWKSPSSE' A
#
# COMPACT_ATOMS: atom_id res chain seq x y z
N MET A 1 -17.70 -14.50 19.28
CA MET A 1 -16.59 -14.24 18.34
C MET A 1 -15.31 -14.64 19.04
N THR A 2 -14.59 -15.62 18.52
CA THR A 2 -13.33 -16.09 19.13
C THR A 2 -12.21 -15.07 18.85
N ALA A 3 -11.13 -15.09 19.64
CA ALA A 3 -9.99 -14.19 19.43
C ALA A 3 -9.36 -14.36 18.03
N GLU A 4 -9.43 -15.58 17.48
CA GLU A 4 -8.94 -15.93 16.15
C GLU A 4 -9.75 -15.27 15.02
N ASP A 5 -11.08 -15.21 15.16
CA ASP A 5 -11.97 -14.52 14.21
C ASP A 5 -11.67 -13.02 14.12
N SER A 6 -11.48 -12.36 15.27
CA SER A 6 -11.13 -10.94 15.31
C SER A 6 -9.77 -10.66 14.66
N GLN A 7 -8.80 -11.57 14.84
CA GLN A 7 -7.48 -11.44 14.21
C GLN A 7 -7.54 -11.65 12.70
N ALA A 8 -8.29 -12.65 12.22
CA ALA A 8 -8.48 -12.89 10.79
C ALA A 8 -9.15 -11.70 10.09
N ARG A 9 -10.15 -11.10 10.73
CA ARG A 9 -10.86 -9.92 10.22
C ARG A 9 -9.98 -8.68 10.16
N ALA A 10 -9.15 -8.46 11.19
CA ALA A 10 -8.17 -7.38 11.20
C ALA A 10 -7.15 -7.54 10.05
N ARG A 11 -6.65 -8.77 9.82
CA ARG A 11 -5.72 -9.05 8.72
C ARG A 11 -6.31 -8.73 7.35
N PHE A 12 -7.54 -9.19 7.12
CA PHE A 12 -8.26 -8.93 5.87
C PHE A 12 -8.44 -7.43 5.63
N PHE A 13 -8.85 -6.68 6.67
CA PHE A 13 -9.04 -5.25 6.57
C PHE A 13 -7.73 -4.51 6.26
N VAL A 14 -6.63 -4.86 6.94
CA VAL A 14 -5.34 -4.20 6.72
C VAL A 14 -4.78 -4.50 5.33
N ILE A 15 -4.85 -5.75 4.82
CA ILE A 15 -4.43 -6.05 3.43
C ILE A 15 -5.27 -5.25 2.43
N GLY A 16 -6.59 -5.20 2.64
CA GLY A 16 -7.50 -4.43 1.79
C GLY A 16 -7.15 -2.94 1.79
N ALA A 17 -6.94 -2.35 2.96
CA ALA A 17 -6.58 -0.94 3.14
C ALA A 17 -5.23 -0.61 2.46
N VAL A 18 -4.21 -1.45 2.64
CA VAL A 18 -2.89 -1.29 1.98
C VAL A 18 -3.02 -1.32 0.46
N ARG A 19 -3.79 -2.27 -0.09
CA ARG A 19 -4.01 -2.34 -1.54
C ARG A 19 -4.74 -1.10 -2.06
N LEU A 20 -5.75 -0.64 -1.32
CA LEU A 20 -6.53 0.53 -1.69
C LEU A 20 -5.69 1.82 -1.63
N ALA A 21 -4.86 1.97 -0.60
CA ALA A 21 -3.90 3.06 -0.49
C ALA A 21 -2.92 3.08 -1.66
N GLY A 22 -2.26 1.95 -1.96
CA GLY A 22 -1.35 1.85 -3.10
C GLY A 22 -2.02 2.16 -4.45
N ALA A 23 -3.25 1.67 -4.66
CA ALA A 23 -4.02 1.97 -5.87
C ALA A 23 -4.34 3.48 -6.00
N ILE A 24 -4.73 4.13 -4.90
CA ILE A 24 -4.97 5.58 -4.86
C ILE A 24 -3.68 6.35 -5.15
N THR A 25 -2.56 5.96 -4.54
CA THR A 25 -1.25 6.59 -4.76
C THR A 25 -0.84 6.50 -6.23
N ILE A 26 -0.99 5.34 -6.87
CA ILE A 26 -0.70 5.16 -8.30
C ILE A 26 -1.65 6.02 -9.15
N ALA A 27 -2.95 6.04 -8.84
CA ALA A 27 -3.92 6.85 -9.57
C ALA A 27 -3.58 8.37 -9.48
N LEU A 28 -3.18 8.85 -8.30
CA LEU A 28 -2.70 10.22 -8.10
C LEU A 28 -1.42 10.50 -8.88
N ALA A 29 -0.46 9.59 -8.85
CA ALA A 29 0.79 9.73 -9.59
C ALA A 29 0.56 9.81 -11.10
N VAL A 30 -0.34 8.99 -11.65
CA VAL A 30 -0.77 9.05 -13.05
C VAL A 30 -1.43 10.40 -13.34
N ALA A 31 -2.36 10.86 -12.49
CA ALA A 31 -3.02 12.14 -12.67
C ALA A 31 -2.03 13.32 -12.71
N ILE A 32 -1.02 13.32 -11.84
CA ILE A 32 0.07 14.31 -11.83
C ILE A 32 0.90 14.22 -13.11
N THR A 33 1.28 13.01 -13.52
CA THR A 33 2.12 12.78 -14.72
C THR A 33 1.44 13.28 -15.99
N TYR A 34 0.10 13.12 -16.09
CA TYR A 34 -0.71 13.63 -17.20
C TYR A 34 -1.04 15.13 -17.09
N GLY A 35 -0.50 15.84 -16.10
CA GLY A 35 -0.70 17.29 -15.94
C GLY A 35 -2.13 17.67 -15.54
N ARG A 36 -2.91 16.75 -14.95
CA ARG A 36 -4.25 17.06 -14.43
C ARG A 36 -4.20 17.96 -13.19
N ILE A 37 -3.05 18.04 -12.52
CA ILE A 37 -2.84 18.88 -11.35
C ILE A 37 -1.90 20.03 -11.74
N SER A 38 -2.49 21.20 -11.97
CA SER A 38 -1.76 22.43 -12.26
C SER A 38 -0.90 22.81 -11.04
N GLY A 39 0.42 22.88 -11.21
CA GLY A 39 1.36 23.31 -10.17
C GLY A 39 2.29 22.23 -9.61
N VAL A 40 2.16 20.98 -10.05
CA VAL A 40 3.08 19.89 -9.67
C VAL A 40 3.98 19.52 -10.86
N PRO A 41 5.31 19.50 -10.69
CA PRO A 41 6.24 19.06 -11.74
C PRO A 41 6.00 17.60 -12.13
N ARG A 42 6.20 17.25 -13.41
CA ARG A 42 5.99 15.87 -13.90
C ARG A 42 6.95 14.88 -13.25
N GLU A 43 8.13 15.34 -12.89
CA GLU A 43 9.17 14.64 -12.15
C GLU A 43 8.65 14.10 -10.81
N PHE A 44 7.81 14.88 -10.11
CA PHE A 44 7.14 14.45 -8.89
C PHE A 44 6.13 13.32 -9.16
N GLY A 45 5.43 13.37 -10.29
CA GLY A 45 4.53 12.31 -10.74
C GLY A 45 5.26 10.97 -10.90
N TYR A 46 6.42 10.97 -11.55
CA TYR A 46 7.25 9.76 -11.70
C TYR A 46 7.79 9.25 -10.35
N GLY A 47 8.24 10.14 -9.47
CA GLY A 47 8.69 9.77 -8.13
C GLY A 47 7.57 9.13 -7.30
N LEU A 48 6.37 9.72 -7.34
CA LEU A 48 5.20 9.21 -6.65
C LEU A 48 4.71 7.88 -7.24
N LEU A 49 4.83 7.70 -8.57
CA LEU A 49 4.47 6.46 -9.24
C LEU A 49 5.39 5.32 -8.79
N LEU A 50 6.71 5.57 -8.76
CA LEU A 50 7.67 4.61 -8.26
C LEU A 50 7.41 4.27 -6.79
N PHE A 51 7.10 5.28 -5.97
CA PHE A 51 6.74 5.07 -4.58
C PHE A 51 5.47 4.21 -4.43
N GLY A 52 4.42 4.48 -5.19
CA GLY A 52 3.18 3.69 -5.16
C GLY A 52 3.39 2.22 -5.55
N ILE A 53 4.26 1.96 -6.54
CA ILE A 53 4.64 0.59 -6.92
C ILE A 53 5.42 -0.08 -5.78
N LEU A 54 6.40 0.62 -5.21
CA LEU A 54 7.19 0.09 -4.08
C LEU A 54 6.31 -0.21 -2.88
N GLU A 55 5.38 0.68 -2.53
CA GLU A 55 4.43 0.47 -1.45
C GLU A 55 3.57 -0.78 -1.69
N MET A 56 3.05 -0.92 -2.91
CA MET A 56 2.21 -2.05 -3.32
C MET A 56 2.96 -3.40 -3.27
N LEU A 57 4.28 -3.41 -3.42
CA LEU A 57 5.10 -4.62 -3.37
C LEU A 57 5.67 -4.88 -1.96
N ILE A 58 6.22 -3.85 -1.31
CA ILE A 58 6.96 -3.98 -0.05
C ILE A 58 6.02 -4.11 1.14
N VAL A 59 4.97 -3.28 1.22
CA VAL A 59 4.06 -3.28 2.38
C VAL A 59 3.37 -4.63 2.58
N PRO A 60 2.78 -5.31 1.57
CA PRO A 60 2.18 -6.62 1.81
C PRO A 60 3.23 -7.68 2.21
N GLN A 61 4.47 -7.60 1.70
CA GLN A 61 5.51 -8.53 2.13
C GLN A 61 5.91 -8.33 3.58
N ILE A 62 6.06 -7.08 4.03
CA ILE A 62 6.30 -6.76 5.45
C ILE A 62 5.15 -7.27 6.31
N LEU A 63 3.91 -7.07 5.85
CA LEU A 63 2.70 -7.46 6.58
C LEU A 63 2.61 -8.99 6.72
N VAL A 64 2.90 -9.72 5.64
CA VAL A 64 2.99 -11.18 5.67
C VAL A 64 4.09 -11.63 6.64
N LYS A 65 5.31 -11.07 6.56
CA LYS A 65 6.40 -11.40 7.50
C LYS A 65 6.02 -11.15 8.96
N ARG A 66 5.35 -10.03 9.24
CA ARG A 66 4.92 -9.62 10.57
C ARG A 66 3.83 -10.52 11.15
N TRP A 67 2.95 -11.05 10.31
CA TRP A 67 1.92 -11.99 10.75
C TRP A 67 2.37 -13.45 10.74
N LYS A 68 3.50 -13.76 10.10
CA LYS A 68 4.11 -15.09 10.06
C LYS A 68 5.05 -15.38 11.25
N SER A 69 5.25 -14.46 12.18
CA SER A 69 6.16 -14.66 13.33
C SER A 69 5.37 -14.68 14.65
N PRO A 70 5.62 -15.66 15.53
CA PRO A 70 6.92 -15.81 16.18
C PRO A 70 7.66 -17.07 15.74
N SER A 71 8.76 -16.92 15.01
CA SER A 71 9.88 -17.86 15.17
C SER A 71 10.65 -17.37 16.38
N SER A 72 10.26 -17.86 17.56
CA SER A 72 11.20 -18.02 18.66
C SER A 72 12.21 -19.07 18.23
N GLU A 73 13.41 -18.63 17.89
CA GLU A 73 14.61 -19.46 18.00
C GLU A 73 15.37 -19.00 19.24
#